data_AF-A0A9D3Y6Q7-F1
#
_entry.id   AF-A0A9D3Y6Q7-F1
#
_cell.length_a   1.000
_cell.length_b   1.000
_cell.length_c   1.000
_cell.angle_alpha   90.00
_cell.angle_beta   90.00
_cell.angle_gamma   90.00
#
_symmetry.space_group_name_H-M   'P 1'
#
loop_
_entity.id
_entity.type
_entity.pdbx_description
1 polymer ?
#
loop_
_entity_poly.entity_id
_entity_poly.type
_entity_poly.pdbx_seq_one_letter_code
_entity_poly.pdbx_strand_id
1 'polypeptide(L)'
;MISKHKKEHSVETALKDKTGIAMSLLRSKGDDKHNNKVVAEGHGCLLISRRPTKEFDSEQYGPCVHCRDWMLKSTLKRHQSKCIVQCVVDVSPLTKRNLILQSDILSGRLQTKASSLLQNEVFAIMTADKVTEIAQKDLLIVALGESWLRRNIDNKLKRKYYASQRMRLTARYLIAMLEEDTACDAKSLWDFLVPRKFDCLAKAAITVAMPTMEDEEELKSPSNAIKLKYDVIRLVNAKWCITLKEENDLNNGTINDCQGLMKLIQTEWPEKVTRFARMVLAQRQREVKQHIPAPDDIKLLNEHLTAELKTTPMRKELPDFLRAVKLAQTKLQVYNKRRSGEIDAVRYISLSLLT
;
A
#
# COMPACT_ATOMS: atom_id res chain seq x y z
N MET A 1 30.44 -15.75 -40.13
CA MET A 1 29.14 -16.19 -39.59
C MET A 1 28.10 -15.11 -39.85
N ILE A 2 27.20 -15.31 -40.82
CA ILE A 2 26.09 -14.40 -41.08
C ILE A 2 25.05 -14.67 -39.99
N SER A 3 24.96 -13.77 -39.01
CA SER A 3 24.01 -13.88 -37.90
C SER A 3 22.57 -13.84 -38.45
N LYS A 4 21.77 -14.87 -38.11
CA LYS A 4 20.37 -15.07 -38.54
C LYS A 4 19.41 -13.90 -38.24
N HIS A 5 19.87 -12.86 -37.54
CA HIS A 5 19.06 -11.70 -37.13
C HIS A 5 19.68 -10.34 -37.50
N LYS A 6 20.61 -10.27 -38.47
CA LYS A 6 21.25 -8.99 -38.87
C LYS A 6 20.26 -7.89 -39.31
N LYS A 7 19.05 -8.27 -39.75
CA LYS A 7 17.99 -7.35 -40.17
C LYS A 7 17.24 -6.72 -38.99
N GLU A 8 17.37 -7.24 -37.78
CA GLU A 8 16.79 -6.64 -36.59
C GLU A 8 17.73 -5.54 -36.06
N HIS A 9 17.25 -4.29 -36.10
CA HIS A 9 18.03 -3.12 -35.74
C HIS A 9 18.66 -3.21 -34.32
N SER A 10 17.94 -3.82 -33.38
CA SER A 10 18.41 -4.04 -32.01
C SER A 10 19.60 -5.00 -31.96
N VAL A 11 19.60 -6.08 -32.75
CA VAL A 11 20.69 -7.06 -32.85
C VAL A 11 21.89 -6.45 -33.58
N GLU A 12 21.65 -5.70 -34.66
CA GLU A 12 22.72 -4.99 -35.36
C GLU A 12 23.44 -4.00 -34.46
N THR A 13 22.68 -3.21 -33.69
CA THR A 13 23.21 -2.26 -32.70
C THR A 13 24.02 -2.98 -31.64
N ALA A 14 23.52 -4.11 -31.13
CA ALA A 14 24.22 -4.90 -30.13
C ALA A 14 25.49 -5.59 -30.64
N LEU A 15 25.56 -5.97 -31.92
CA LEU A 15 26.77 -6.52 -32.54
C LEU A 15 27.85 -5.46 -32.77
N LYS A 16 27.46 -4.18 -32.90
CA LYS A 16 28.38 -3.04 -33.04
C LYS A 16 28.91 -2.54 -31.69
N ASP A 17 28.21 -2.83 -30.60
CA ASP A 17 28.62 -2.47 -29.24
C ASP A 17 29.78 -3.34 -28.74
N LYS A 18 30.97 -2.74 -28.64
CA LYS A 18 32.19 -3.41 -28.15
C LYS A 18 32.18 -3.69 -26.64
N THR A 19 31.31 -3.04 -25.87
CA THR A 19 31.23 -3.23 -24.41
C THR A 19 30.48 -4.51 -24.04
N GLY A 20 29.69 -5.07 -24.97
CA GLY A 20 28.86 -6.25 -24.74
C GLY A 20 27.60 -5.98 -23.90
N ILE A 21 27.35 -4.73 -23.50
CA ILE A 21 26.20 -4.33 -22.68
C ILE A 21 24.90 -4.53 -23.45
N ALA A 22 24.83 -4.03 -24.68
CA ALA A 22 23.64 -4.15 -25.52
C ALA A 22 23.28 -5.62 -25.80
N MET A 23 24.30 -6.48 -26.01
CA MET A 23 24.11 -7.91 -26.21
C MET A 23 23.61 -8.61 -24.94
N SER A 24 24.09 -8.20 -23.76
CA SER A 24 23.63 -8.75 -22.48
C SER A 24 22.17 -8.37 -22.23
N LEU A 25 21.80 -7.11 -22.44
CA LEU A 25 20.41 -6.64 -22.30
C LEU A 25 19.44 -7.34 -23.26
N LEU A 26 19.88 -7.68 -24.48
CA LEU A 26 19.06 -8.46 -25.41
C LEU A 26 18.81 -9.88 -24.89
N ARG A 27 19.84 -10.54 -24.34
CA ARG A 27 19.67 -11.87 -23.72
C ARG A 27 18.70 -11.80 -22.55
N SER A 28 18.90 -10.85 -21.64
CA SER A 28 18.02 -10.65 -20.49
C SER A 28 16.56 -10.41 -20.91
N LYS A 29 16.32 -9.65 -21.99
CA LYS A 29 14.97 -9.45 -22.55
C LYS A 29 14.38 -10.73 -23.14
N GLY A 30 15.19 -11.54 -23.81
CA GLY A 30 14.77 -12.84 -24.33
C GLY A 30 14.38 -13.80 -23.20
N ASP A 31 15.24 -13.91 -22.19
CA ASP A 31 15.02 -14.71 -20.99
C ASP A 31 13.77 -14.24 -20.23
N ASP A 32 13.59 -12.92 -20.09
CA ASP A 32 12.40 -12.32 -19.48
C ASP A 32 11.12 -12.72 -20.21
N LYS A 33 11.11 -12.68 -21.55
CA LYS A 33 9.96 -13.09 -22.35
C LYS A 33 9.63 -14.58 -22.17
N HIS A 34 10.64 -15.44 -22.15
CA HIS A 34 10.48 -16.87 -21.90
C HIS A 34 9.93 -17.13 -20.48
N ASN A 35 10.54 -16.51 -19.47
CA ASN A 35 10.15 -16.69 -18.08
C ASN A 35 8.73 -16.20 -17.79
N ASN A 36 8.33 -15.08 -18.38
CA ASN A 36 6.94 -14.60 -18.31
C ASN A 36 5.95 -15.63 -18.86
N LYS A 37 6.29 -16.31 -19.96
CA LYS A 37 5.47 -17.39 -20.51
C LYS A 37 5.38 -18.57 -19.53
N VAL A 38 6.51 -19.01 -18.97
CA VAL A 38 6.55 -20.09 -17.97
C VAL A 38 5.71 -19.75 -16.74
N VAL A 39 5.79 -18.51 -16.24
CA VAL A 39 4.96 -18.06 -15.11
C VAL A 39 3.48 -18.03 -15.46
N ALA A 40 3.11 -17.57 -16.66
CA ALA A 40 1.72 -17.53 -17.10
C ALA A 40 1.11 -18.94 -17.31
N GLU A 41 1.90 -19.89 -17.81
CA GLU A 41 1.47 -21.28 -18.05
C GLU A 41 1.49 -22.12 -16.76
N GLY A 42 2.21 -21.68 -15.73
CA GLY A 42 2.35 -22.41 -14.47
C GLY A 42 3.22 -23.68 -14.56
N HIS A 43 3.85 -23.96 -15.70
CA HIS A 43 4.72 -25.10 -15.92
C HIS A 43 5.97 -24.73 -16.75
N GLY A 44 7.08 -25.42 -16.53
CA GLY A 44 8.34 -25.23 -17.26
C GLY A 44 9.51 -24.80 -16.38
N CYS A 45 10.59 -24.34 -17.01
CA CYS A 45 11.84 -23.97 -16.32
C CYS A 45 12.15 -22.48 -16.49
N LEU A 46 12.42 -21.79 -15.39
CA LEU A 46 12.87 -20.40 -15.40
C LEU A 46 14.37 -20.30 -15.75
N LEU A 47 14.68 -19.41 -16.68
CA LEU A 47 16.03 -18.98 -17.03
C LEU A 47 16.48 -17.89 -16.06
N ILE A 48 17.36 -18.24 -15.12
CA ILE A 48 17.80 -17.33 -14.06
C ILE A 48 19.28 -17.02 -14.19
N SER A 49 19.66 -15.79 -13.81
CA SER A 49 21.04 -15.27 -13.94
C SER A 49 22.08 -16.02 -13.09
N ARG A 50 21.63 -16.70 -12.02
CA ARG A 50 22.50 -17.48 -11.12
C ARG A 50 21.80 -18.75 -10.69
N ARG A 51 22.53 -19.89 -10.78
CA ARG A 51 22.04 -21.18 -10.30
C ARG A 51 21.71 -21.11 -8.80
N PRO A 52 20.57 -21.66 -8.34
CA PRO A 52 20.22 -21.68 -6.93
C PRO A 52 21.18 -22.62 -6.20
N THR A 53 21.57 -22.26 -4.99
CA THR A 53 22.37 -23.14 -4.10
C THR A 53 21.52 -23.83 -3.03
N LYS A 54 20.24 -23.49 -2.95
CA LYS A 54 19.23 -24.02 -2.04
C LYS A 54 18.03 -24.51 -2.85
N GLU A 55 17.03 -25.03 -2.15
CA GLU A 55 15.73 -25.36 -2.74
C GLU A 55 15.20 -24.21 -3.59
N PHE A 56 14.67 -24.56 -4.75
CA PHE A 56 14.21 -23.61 -5.74
C PHE A 56 12.72 -23.40 -5.58
N ASP A 57 12.36 -22.17 -5.22
CA ASP A 57 10.97 -21.70 -5.21
C ASP A 57 10.83 -20.62 -6.29
N SER A 58 10.04 -20.91 -7.32
CA SER A 58 9.84 -20.01 -8.45
C SER A 58 9.24 -18.66 -8.03
N GLU A 59 8.44 -18.60 -6.95
CA GLU A 59 7.80 -17.37 -6.48
C GLU A 59 8.80 -16.37 -5.89
N GLN A 60 9.97 -16.84 -5.46
CA GLN A 60 11.01 -16.00 -4.88
C GLN A 60 11.90 -15.33 -5.94
N TYR A 61 11.74 -15.67 -7.22
CA TYR A 61 12.55 -15.14 -8.32
C TYR A 61 11.74 -14.22 -9.23
N GLY A 62 12.37 -13.17 -9.74
CA GLY A 62 11.74 -12.27 -10.70
C GLY A 62 12.73 -11.33 -11.40
N PRO A 63 12.28 -10.59 -12.42
CA PRO A 63 13.12 -9.70 -13.20
C PRO A 63 13.53 -8.45 -12.42
N CYS A 64 14.73 -7.96 -12.67
CA CYS A 64 15.12 -6.60 -12.34
C CYS A 64 14.32 -5.60 -13.18
N VAL A 65 13.79 -4.53 -12.56
CA VAL A 65 13.00 -3.50 -13.25
C VAL A 65 13.75 -2.79 -14.38
N HIS A 66 15.08 -2.73 -14.30
CA HIS A 66 15.92 -2.05 -15.28
C HIS A 66 16.48 -3.00 -16.34
N CYS A 67 17.26 -4.01 -15.95
CA CYS A 67 17.95 -4.89 -16.92
C CYS A 67 17.16 -6.12 -17.36
N ARG A 68 16.04 -6.44 -16.68
CA ARG A 68 15.20 -7.63 -16.92
C ARG A 68 15.85 -8.99 -16.60
N ASP A 69 17.05 -9.02 -16.02
CA ASP A 69 17.62 -10.28 -15.52
C ASP A 69 16.78 -10.85 -14.37
N TRP A 70 16.50 -12.16 -14.45
CA TRP A 70 15.80 -12.88 -13.41
C TRP A 70 16.73 -13.34 -12.30
N MET A 71 16.36 -13.02 -11.05
CA MET A 71 17.13 -13.35 -9.86
C MET A 71 16.27 -13.41 -8.61
N LEU A 72 16.86 -13.88 -7.51
CA LEU A 72 16.19 -13.94 -6.22
C LEU A 72 15.79 -12.53 -5.76
N LYS A 73 14.50 -12.30 -5.55
CA LYS A 73 13.88 -11.01 -5.20
C LYS A 73 14.55 -10.35 -3.99
N SER A 74 14.95 -11.15 -3.00
CA SER A 74 15.65 -10.67 -1.81
C SER A 74 16.99 -10.00 -2.11
N THR A 75 17.60 -10.28 -3.27
CA THR A 75 18.90 -9.77 -3.71
C THR A 75 18.81 -8.54 -4.63
N LEU A 76 17.61 -8.18 -5.11
CA LEU A 76 17.41 -7.07 -6.05
C LEU A 76 18.02 -5.75 -5.57
N LYS A 77 17.91 -5.47 -4.26
CA LYS A 77 18.47 -4.23 -3.68
C LYS A 77 20.00 -4.16 -3.81
N ARG A 78 20.69 -5.29 -3.67
CA ARG A 78 22.14 -5.40 -3.84
C ARG A 78 22.53 -5.39 -5.31
N HIS A 79 21.69 -5.94 -6.18
CA HIS A 79 21.90 -5.90 -7.63
C HIS A 79 21.79 -4.47 -8.17
N GLN A 80 20.86 -3.65 -7.68
CA GLN A 80 20.59 -2.31 -8.22
C GLN A 80 21.86 -1.45 -8.41
N SER A 81 22.78 -1.43 -7.44
CA SER A 81 24.02 -0.63 -7.54
C SER A 81 25.05 -1.19 -8.52
N LYS A 82 24.89 -2.43 -8.97
CA LYS A 82 25.75 -3.12 -9.93
C LYS A 82 24.97 -3.50 -11.21
N CYS A 83 23.78 -2.94 -11.37
CA CYS A 83 22.93 -3.21 -12.52
C CYS A 83 23.62 -2.66 -13.76
N ILE A 84 23.68 -3.45 -14.83
CA ILE A 84 24.35 -3.04 -16.07
C ILE A 84 23.75 -1.75 -16.65
N VAL A 85 22.45 -1.50 -16.39
CA VAL A 85 21.77 -0.26 -16.79
C VAL A 85 22.20 0.94 -15.94
N GLN A 86 22.44 0.74 -14.64
CA GLN A 86 22.94 1.81 -13.75
C GLN A 86 24.35 2.28 -14.17
N CYS A 87 25.14 1.40 -14.80
CA CYS A 87 26.45 1.75 -15.34
C CYS A 87 26.39 2.65 -16.58
N VAL A 88 25.22 2.77 -17.22
CA VAL A 88 25.02 3.52 -18.48
C VAL A 88 24.12 4.74 -18.26
N VAL A 89 23.14 4.63 -17.35
CA VAL A 89 22.16 5.67 -17.07
C VAL A 89 22.08 5.87 -15.56
N ASP A 90 22.12 7.12 -15.11
CA ASP A 90 21.90 7.42 -13.70
C ASP A 90 20.40 7.27 -13.37
N VAL A 91 20.04 6.13 -12.79
CA VAL A 91 18.68 5.84 -12.36
C VAL A 91 18.57 6.02 -10.84
N SER A 92 17.51 6.72 -10.40
CA SER A 92 17.27 6.93 -8.97
C SER A 92 17.07 5.61 -8.24
N PRO A 93 17.73 5.40 -7.09
CA PRO A 93 17.68 4.13 -6.39
C PRO A 93 16.30 3.87 -5.77
N LEU A 94 15.71 2.71 -6.08
CA LEU A 94 14.45 2.26 -5.48
C LEU A 94 14.67 1.55 -4.14
N THR A 95 13.64 1.51 -3.30
CA THR A 95 13.64 0.74 -2.04
C THR A 95 13.54 -0.76 -2.34
N LYS A 96 13.98 -1.62 -1.41
CA LYS A 96 13.88 -3.08 -1.56
C LYS A 96 12.43 -3.52 -1.83
N ARG A 97 11.45 -2.92 -1.14
CA ARG A 97 10.03 -3.21 -1.32
C ARG A 97 9.54 -2.84 -2.71
N ASN A 98 9.89 -1.65 -3.21
CA ASN A 98 9.50 -1.21 -4.53
C ASN A 98 10.12 -2.10 -5.64
N LEU A 99 11.38 -2.51 -5.49
CA LEU A 99 12.02 -3.44 -6.42
C LEU A 99 11.30 -4.79 -6.51
N ILE A 100 10.90 -5.36 -5.37
CA ILE A 100 10.16 -6.63 -5.33
C ILE A 100 8.80 -6.47 -6.02
N LEU A 101 8.06 -5.40 -5.67
CA LEU A 101 6.77 -5.09 -6.29
C LEU A 101 6.86 -4.96 -7.81
N GLN A 102 7.81 -4.17 -8.31
CA GLN A 102 8.02 -3.98 -9.75
C GLN A 102 8.40 -5.29 -10.44
N SER A 103 9.19 -6.13 -9.78
CA SER A 103 9.51 -7.48 -10.26
C SER A 103 8.26 -8.33 -10.43
N ASP A 104 7.34 -8.29 -9.45
CA ASP A 104 6.07 -9.02 -9.49
C ASP A 104 5.12 -8.53 -10.57
N ILE A 105 5.04 -7.21 -10.79
CA ILE A 105 4.27 -6.61 -11.89
C ILE A 105 4.85 -7.06 -13.24
N LEU A 106 6.17 -6.94 -13.41
CA LEU A 106 6.84 -7.29 -14.66
C LEU A 106 6.79 -8.78 -14.99
N SER A 107 6.74 -9.64 -13.97
CA SER A 107 6.61 -11.08 -14.15
C SER A 107 5.16 -11.56 -14.37
N GLY A 108 4.19 -10.64 -14.42
CA GLY A 108 2.77 -10.96 -14.56
C GLY A 108 2.15 -11.65 -13.34
N ARG A 109 2.90 -11.86 -12.25
CA ARG A 109 2.40 -12.44 -10.99
C ARG A 109 1.47 -11.50 -10.25
N LEU A 110 1.68 -10.21 -10.45
CA LEU A 110 0.79 -9.16 -9.96
C LEU A 110 0.08 -8.48 -11.14
N GLN A 111 -1.04 -9.05 -11.57
CA GLN A 111 -1.95 -8.39 -12.51
C GLN A 111 -2.93 -7.54 -11.73
N THR A 112 -2.72 -6.23 -11.70
CA THR A 112 -3.68 -5.31 -11.09
C THR A 112 -4.08 -4.27 -12.13
N LYS A 113 -5.37 -3.90 -12.15
CA LYS A 113 -5.85 -2.73 -12.90
C LYS A 113 -5.50 -1.41 -12.17
N ALA A 114 -4.59 -1.42 -11.20
CA ALA A 114 -4.19 -0.22 -10.45
C ALA A 114 -3.46 0.76 -11.36
N SER A 115 -3.66 2.06 -11.10
CA SER A 115 -2.87 3.10 -11.75
C SER A 115 -1.40 3.01 -11.35
N SER A 116 -0.54 3.56 -12.20
CA SER A 116 0.89 3.72 -11.89
C SER A 116 1.11 4.51 -10.60
N LEU A 117 0.22 5.47 -10.28
CA LEU A 117 0.28 6.24 -9.05
C LEU A 117 0.07 5.36 -7.82
N LEU A 118 -0.96 4.51 -7.83
CA LEU A 118 -1.26 3.60 -6.71
C LEU A 118 -0.13 2.57 -6.51
N GLN A 119 0.39 2.03 -7.60
CA GLN A 119 1.53 1.10 -7.55
C GLN A 119 2.78 1.77 -6.95
N ASN A 120 3.13 2.97 -7.44
CA ASN A 120 4.38 3.63 -7.05
C ASN A 120 4.33 4.24 -5.65
N GLU A 121 3.20 4.79 -5.22
CA GLU A 121 3.10 5.45 -3.91
C GLU A 121 2.61 4.53 -2.79
N VAL A 122 1.60 3.70 -3.06
CA VAL A 122 0.89 2.95 -2.02
C VAL A 122 1.42 1.54 -1.91
N PHE A 123 1.47 0.79 -3.02
CA PHE A 123 1.95 -0.60 -2.97
C PHE A 123 3.41 -0.66 -2.55
N ALA A 124 4.23 0.32 -2.97
CA ALA A 124 5.63 0.41 -2.60
C ALA A 124 5.90 0.55 -1.08
N ILE A 125 4.93 1.05 -0.30
CA ILE A 125 5.07 1.22 1.16
C ILE A 125 4.38 0.13 1.98
N MET A 126 3.53 -0.70 1.36
CA MET A 126 2.80 -1.76 2.06
C MET A 126 3.76 -2.87 2.52
N THR A 127 3.48 -3.44 3.69
CA THR A 127 4.20 -4.61 4.21
C THR A 127 3.96 -5.81 3.30
N ALA A 128 5.01 -6.57 2.97
CA ALA A 128 4.87 -7.77 2.14
C ALA A 128 4.33 -8.92 3.00
N ASP A 129 3.03 -9.13 2.96
CA ASP A 129 2.29 -10.15 3.70
C ASP A 129 1.03 -10.56 2.92
N LYS A 130 0.32 -11.58 3.43
CA LYS A 130 -0.93 -12.08 2.84
C LYS A 130 -2.01 -11.01 2.73
N VAL A 131 -2.05 -10.06 3.68
CA VAL A 131 -3.02 -8.94 3.66
C VAL A 131 -2.77 -8.04 2.44
N THR A 132 -1.52 -7.70 2.17
CA THR A 132 -1.14 -6.90 1.00
C THR A 132 -1.38 -7.66 -0.31
N GLU A 133 -1.10 -8.95 -0.34
CA GLU A 133 -1.37 -9.78 -1.52
C GLU A 133 -2.86 -9.74 -1.90
N ILE A 134 -3.75 -9.97 -0.94
CA ILE A 134 -5.20 -9.90 -1.13
C ILE A 134 -5.62 -8.48 -1.53
N ALA A 135 -5.08 -7.46 -0.86
CA ALA A 135 -5.41 -6.07 -1.14
C ALA A 135 -5.05 -5.62 -2.57
N GLN A 136 -3.96 -6.16 -3.13
CA GLN A 136 -3.48 -5.80 -4.46
C GLN A 136 -4.18 -6.58 -5.58
N LYS A 137 -4.71 -7.78 -5.29
CA LYS A 137 -5.41 -8.64 -6.25
C LYS A 137 -6.90 -8.34 -6.36
N ASP A 138 -7.57 -7.95 -5.27
CA ASP A 138 -9.02 -7.69 -5.29
C ASP A 138 -9.36 -6.37 -6.02
N LEU A 139 -10.23 -6.47 -7.03
CA LEU A 139 -10.65 -5.35 -7.89
C LEU A 139 -11.21 -4.17 -7.10
N LEU A 140 -12.07 -4.44 -6.11
CA LEU A 140 -12.76 -3.40 -5.36
C LEU A 140 -11.85 -2.77 -4.30
N ILE A 141 -10.94 -3.55 -3.70
CA ILE A 141 -9.92 -3.00 -2.78
C ILE A 141 -8.98 -2.05 -3.54
N VAL A 142 -8.54 -2.43 -4.74
CA VAL A 142 -7.75 -1.54 -5.62
C VAL A 142 -8.52 -0.26 -5.95
N ALA A 143 -9.79 -0.37 -6.35
CA ALA A 143 -10.65 0.79 -6.63
C ALA A 143 -10.84 1.70 -5.39
N LEU A 144 -10.89 1.13 -4.19
CA LEU A 144 -10.94 1.88 -2.94
C LEU A 144 -9.63 2.66 -2.71
N GLY A 145 -8.47 2.02 -2.91
CA GLY A 145 -7.15 2.68 -2.84
C GLY A 145 -7.04 3.88 -3.78
N GLU A 146 -7.48 3.69 -5.02
CA GLU A 146 -7.58 4.74 -6.03
C GLU A 146 -8.48 5.91 -5.58
N SER A 147 -9.64 5.61 -4.98
CA SER A 147 -10.54 6.64 -4.44
C SER A 147 -9.87 7.44 -3.32
N TRP A 148 -9.13 6.79 -2.42
CA TRP A 148 -8.43 7.45 -1.32
C TRP A 148 -7.29 8.35 -1.79
N LEU A 149 -6.58 7.98 -2.86
CA LEU A 149 -5.59 8.87 -3.49
C LEU A 149 -6.25 10.13 -4.08
N ARG A 150 -7.34 9.97 -4.84
CA ARG A 150 -8.07 11.11 -5.44
C ARG A 150 -8.62 12.06 -4.39
N ARG A 151 -9.16 11.52 -3.29
CA ARG A 151 -9.72 12.31 -2.18
C ARG A 151 -8.68 13.11 -1.39
N ASN A 152 -7.40 12.75 -1.49
CA ASN A 152 -6.31 13.37 -0.74
C ASN A 152 -5.21 13.88 -1.70
N ILE A 153 -5.62 14.40 -2.86
CA ILE A 153 -4.70 14.80 -3.93
C ILE A 153 -3.73 15.92 -3.49
N ASP A 154 -4.21 16.79 -2.60
CA ASP A 154 -3.52 17.93 -1.99
C ASP A 154 -2.55 17.53 -0.88
N ASN A 155 -2.70 16.33 -0.31
CA ASN A 155 -1.86 15.81 0.78
C ASN A 155 -0.90 14.71 0.30
N LYS A 156 0.00 15.07 -0.64
CA LYS A 156 0.99 14.13 -1.22
C LYS A 156 1.84 13.40 -0.16
N LEU A 157 2.13 14.05 0.97
CA LEU A 157 2.96 13.46 2.03
C LEU A 157 2.26 12.31 2.75
N LYS A 158 0.94 12.42 3.03
CA LYS A 158 0.22 11.45 3.84
C LYS A 158 -0.77 10.57 3.08
N ARG A 159 -1.20 10.96 1.86
CA ARG A 159 -2.23 10.23 1.10
C ARG A 159 -1.93 8.75 0.91
N LYS A 160 -0.66 8.41 0.72
CA LYS A 160 -0.23 7.01 0.56
C LYS A 160 -0.49 6.17 1.80
N TYR A 161 -0.30 6.74 2.99
CA TYR A 161 -0.57 6.06 4.25
C TYR A 161 -2.07 5.88 4.47
N TYR A 162 -2.89 6.89 4.14
CA TYR A 162 -4.35 6.76 4.21
C TYR A 162 -4.88 5.69 3.27
N ALA A 163 -4.45 5.69 2.00
CA ALA A 163 -4.83 4.67 1.04
C ALA A 163 -4.39 3.27 1.50
N SER A 164 -3.12 3.11 1.89
CA SER A 164 -2.58 1.84 2.40
C SER A 164 -3.35 1.31 3.61
N GLN A 165 -3.63 2.16 4.59
CA GLN A 165 -4.39 1.81 5.79
C GLN A 165 -5.77 1.25 5.45
N ARG A 166 -6.46 1.89 4.49
CA ARG A 166 -7.82 1.56 4.08
C ARG A 166 -7.86 0.28 3.25
N MET A 167 -6.90 0.11 2.35
CA MET A 167 -6.75 -1.12 1.58
C MET A 167 -6.46 -2.32 2.50
N ARG A 168 -5.50 -2.20 3.43
CA ARG A 168 -5.15 -3.28 4.37
C ARG A 168 -6.29 -3.61 5.35
N LEU A 169 -7.03 -2.61 5.83
CA LEU A 169 -8.22 -2.85 6.65
C LEU A 169 -9.29 -3.63 5.88
N THR A 170 -9.52 -3.26 4.61
CA THR A 170 -10.50 -3.93 3.75
C THR A 170 -10.06 -5.35 3.36
N ALA A 171 -8.76 -5.58 3.17
CA ALA A 171 -8.26 -6.93 2.91
C ALA A 171 -8.42 -7.85 4.12
N ARG A 172 -8.16 -7.36 5.35
CA ARG A 172 -8.47 -8.12 6.57
C ARG A 172 -9.97 -8.40 6.71
N TYR A 173 -10.80 -7.46 6.29
CA TYR A 173 -12.24 -7.66 6.24
C TYR A 173 -12.63 -8.78 5.27
N LEU A 174 -12.04 -8.82 4.06
CA LEU A 174 -12.24 -9.94 3.14
C LEU A 174 -11.74 -11.28 3.71
N ILE A 175 -10.56 -11.29 4.34
CA ILE A 175 -10.03 -12.50 5.00
C ILE A 175 -11.03 -13.04 6.04
N ALA A 176 -11.55 -12.17 6.91
CA ALA A 176 -12.52 -12.58 7.92
C ALA A 176 -13.82 -13.17 7.33
N MET A 177 -14.25 -12.70 6.16
CA MET A 177 -15.41 -13.27 5.45
C MET A 177 -15.09 -14.63 4.83
N LEU A 178 -13.90 -14.79 4.25
CA LEU A 178 -13.44 -16.05 3.68
C LEU A 178 -13.27 -17.15 4.74
N GLU A 179 -12.82 -16.78 5.94
CA GLU A 179 -12.68 -17.71 7.08
C GLU A 179 -14.03 -18.14 7.66
N GLU A 180 -15.04 -17.27 7.62
CA GLU A 180 -16.39 -17.58 8.10
C GLU A 180 -17.18 -18.41 7.08
N ASP A 181 -17.02 -18.14 5.78
CA ASP A 181 -17.82 -18.71 4.70
C ASP A 181 -17.07 -19.79 3.92
N THR A 182 -16.49 -20.75 4.64
CA THR A 182 -15.65 -21.83 4.08
C THR A 182 -16.38 -22.78 3.12
N ALA A 183 -17.72 -22.77 3.15
CA ALA A 183 -18.56 -23.64 2.32
C ALA A 183 -18.98 -23.00 0.98
N CYS A 184 -18.67 -21.73 0.74
CA CYS A 184 -19.14 -20.98 -0.44
C CYS A 184 -18.01 -20.74 -1.46
N ASP A 185 -18.37 -20.68 -2.75
CA ASP A 185 -17.46 -20.37 -3.85
C ASP A 185 -17.05 -18.88 -3.93
N ALA A 186 -17.46 -18.04 -2.97
CA ALA A 186 -17.12 -16.63 -2.92
C ALA A 186 -15.63 -16.42 -2.64
N LYS A 187 -14.93 -15.66 -3.51
CA LYS A 187 -13.47 -15.48 -3.43
C LYS A 187 -13.04 -14.03 -3.32
N SER A 188 -13.93 -13.09 -3.62
CA SER A 188 -13.62 -11.66 -3.70
C SER A 188 -14.70 -10.80 -3.03
N LEU A 189 -14.39 -9.53 -2.78
CA LEU A 189 -15.42 -8.58 -2.34
C LEU A 189 -16.55 -8.44 -3.33
N TRP A 190 -16.32 -8.70 -4.62
CA TRP A 190 -17.38 -8.68 -5.61
C TRP A 190 -18.48 -9.69 -5.26
N ASP A 191 -18.10 -10.87 -4.79
CA ASP A 191 -19.02 -11.96 -4.46
C ASP A 191 -19.74 -11.71 -3.12
N PHE A 192 -19.02 -11.15 -2.14
CA PHE A 192 -19.58 -10.87 -0.80
C PHE A 192 -20.48 -9.63 -0.76
N LEU A 193 -20.29 -8.65 -1.64
CA LEU A 193 -21.09 -7.42 -1.65
C LEU A 193 -22.42 -7.63 -2.38
N VAL A 194 -23.27 -8.46 -1.78
CA VAL A 194 -24.66 -8.73 -2.16
C VAL A 194 -25.57 -8.75 -0.92
N PRO A 195 -26.90 -8.49 -1.05
CA PRO A 195 -27.80 -8.39 0.10
C PRO A 195 -27.83 -9.66 0.96
N ARG A 196 -27.80 -10.84 0.33
CA ARG A 196 -27.87 -12.15 1.02
C ARG A 196 -26.69 -12.43 1.96
N LYS A 197 -25.57 -11.73 1.77
CA LYS A 197 -24.36 -11.89 2.60
C LYS A 197 -24.25 -10.81 3.69
N PHE A 198 -25.26 -9.96 3.86
CA PHE A 198 -25.22 -8.83 4.79
C PHE A 198 -24.84 -9.22 6.24
N ASP A 199 -25.36 -10.32 6.77
CA ASP A 199 -25.01 -10.74 8.13
C ASP A 199 -23.55 -11.19 8.26
N CYS A 200 -23.01 -11.83 7.21
CA CYS A 200 -21.58 -12.16 7.12
C CYS A 200 -20.73 -10.86 7.07
N LEU A 201 -21.15 -9.87 6.27
CA LEU A 201 -20.53 -8.54 6.23
C LEU A 201 -20.51 -7.90 7.63
N ALA A 202 -21.64 -7.89 8.33
CA ALA A 202 -21.76 -7.30 9.66
C ALA A 202 -20.88 -8.00 10.69
N LYS A 203 -20.88 -9.34 10.70
CA LYS A 203 -20.06 -10.15 11.61
C LYS A 203 -18.56 -9.91 11.37
N ALA A 204 -18.12 -10.00 10.11
CA ALA A 204 -16.71 -9.76 9.77
C ALA A 204 -16.26 -8.33 10.12
N ALA A 205 -17.15 -7.34 10.03
CA ALA A 205 -16.84 -5.96 10.39
C ALA A 205 -16.60 -5.82 11.91
N ILE A 206 -17.33 -6.58 12.73
CA ILE A 206 -17.11 -6.66 14.17
C ILE A 206 -15.80 -7.40 14.46
N THR A 207 -15.56 -8.55 13.83
CA THR A 207 -14.33 -9.35 14.00
C THR A 207 -13.07 -8.51 13.78
N VAL A 208 -13.00 -7.77 12.67
CA VAL A 208 -11.83 -6.95 12.33
C VAL A 208 -11.72 -5.67 13.19
N ALA A 209 -12.78 -5.30 13.90
CA ALA A 209 -12.81 -4.14 14.79
C ALA A 209 -12.52 -4.48 16.25
N MET A 210 -12.54 -5.76 16.63
CA MET A 210 -12.28 -6.22 17.99
C MET A 210 -10.80 -6.61 18.16
N PRO A 211 -10.18 -6.32 19.31
CA PRO A 211 -8.86 -6.82 19.67
C PRO A 211 -8.98 -8.29 20.02
N THR A 212 -8.07 -9.08 19.44
CA THR A 212 -7.57 -10.28 20.10
C THR A 212 -6.47 -9.84 21.08
N MET A 213 -6.21 -10.63 22.12
CA MET A 213 -5.29 -10.30 23.23
C MET A 213 -3.83 -10.01 22.81
N GLU A 214 -3.47 -10.11 21.53
CA GLU A 214 -2.08 -10.31 21.09
C GLU A 214 -1.42 -9.16 20.29
N ASP A 215 -2.11 -8.07 19.90
CA ASP A 215 -1.45 -7.01 19.11
C ASP A 215 -1.83 -5.58 19.52
N GLU A 216 -0.95 -4.91 20.26
CA GLU A 216 -1.13 -3.51 20.70
C GLU A 216 -0.87 -2.46 19.60
N GLU A 217 -0.18 -2.80 18.50
CA GLU A 217 0.30 -1.77 17.55
C GLU A 217 -0.34 -1.77 16.15
N GLU A 218 -1.03 -2.83 15.72
CA GLU A 218 -1.69 -2.83 14.40
C GLU A 218 -3.22 -2.91 14.48
N LEU A 219 -3.86 -1.74 14.37
CA LEU A 219 -5.16 -1.62 13.73
C LEU A 219 -6.30 -2.53 14.27
N LYS A 220 -6.46 -2.64 15.60
CA LYS A 220 -7.62 -3.32 16.23
C LYS A 220 -8.34 -2.37 17.19
N SER A 221 -8.87 -1.28 16.64
CA SER A 221 -9.72 -0.32 17.36
C SER A 221 -11.17 -0.53 16.93
N PRO A 222 -12.16 -0.47 17.84
CA PRO A 222 -13.57 -0.55 17.44
C PRO A 222 -13.98 0.61 16.51
N SER A 223 -13.17 1.68 16.44
CA SER A 223 -13.31 2.72 15.41
C SER A 223 -13.16 2.20 13.98
N ASN A 224 -12.55 1.03 13.78
CA ASN A 224 -12.43 0.38 12.49
C ASN A 224 -13.79 -0.10 11.97
N ALA A 225 -14.69 -0.63 12.81
CA ALA A 225 -16.04 -1.01 12.37
C ALA A 225 -16.83 0.21 11.89
N ILE A 226 -16.68 1.34 12.58
CA ILE A 226 -17.31 2.62 12.20
C ILE A 226 -16.75 3.11 10.87
N LYS A 227 -15.42 3.04 10.71
CA LYS A 227 -14.71 3.42 9.48
C LYS A 227 -15.07 2.51 8.29
N LEU A 228 -15.19 1.20 8.54
CA LEU A 228 -15.52 0.17 7.56
C LEU A 228 -16.89 0.42 6.93
N LYS A 229 -17.89 0.88 7.68
CA LYS A 229 -19.20 1.27 7.12
C LYS A 229 -19.05 2.15 5.87
N TYR A 230 -18.25 3.21 5.99
CA TYR A 230 -18.06 4.16 4.89
C TYR A 230 -17.23 3.58 3.75
N ASP A 231 -16.29 2.69 4.05
CA ASP A 231 -15.50 2.01 3.02
C ASP A 231 -16.35 0.97 2.28
N VAL A 232 -17.21 0.21 2.96
CA VAL A 232 -18.19 -0.71 2.35
C VAL A 232 -19.15 0.05 1.43
N ILE A 233 -19.69 1.19 1.85
CA ILE A 233 -20.51 2.05 0.97
C ILE A 233 -19.74 2.45 -0.30
N ARG A 234 -18.45 2.81 -0.17
CA ARG A 234 -17.61 3.14 -1.33
C ARG A 234 -17.37 1.92 -2.23
N LEU A 235 -17.17 0.74 -1.66
CA LEU A 235 -16.96 -0.50 -2.40
C LEU A 235 -18.22 -0.91 -3.17
N VAL A 236 -19.40 -0.83 -2.55
CA VAL A 236 -20.69 -1.09 -3.22
C VAL A 236 -20.90 -0.08 -4.36
N ASN A 237 -20.64 1.20 -4.12
CA ASN A 237 -20.71 2.21 -5.18
C ASN A 237 -19.70 1.96 -6.30
N ALA A 238 -18.48 1.51 -5.97
CA ALA A 238 -17.48 1.15 -6.97
C ALA A 238 -17.95 -0.03 -7.83
N LYS A 239 -18.46 -1.10 -7.20
CA LYS A 239 -19.08 -2.25 -7.90
C LYS A 239 -20.22 -1.80 -8.82
N TRP A 240 -21.11 -0.94 -8.32
CA TRP A 240 -22.21 -0.38 -9.11
C TRP A 240 -21.71 0.45 -10.30
N CYS A 241 -20.78 1.39 -10.08
CA CYS A 241 -20.21 2.22 -11.15
C CYS A 241 -19.46 1.39 -12.21
N ILE A 242 -18.75 0.33 -11.81
CA ILE A 242 -18.06 -0.58 -12.75
C ILE A 242 -19.11 -1.29 -13.60
N THR A 243 -20.12 -1.86 -12.95
CA THR A 243 -21.23 -2.59 -13.61
C THR A 243 -21.99 -1.71 -14.60
N LEU A 244 -22.27 -0.44 -14.26
CA LEU A 244 -22.96 0.51 -15.15
C LEU A 244 -22.15 0.90 -16.38
N LYS A 245 -20.82 0.84 -16.30
CA LYS A 245 -19.93 1.19 -17.42
C LYS A 245 -19.69 0.03 -18.38
N GLU A 246 -20.03 -1.18 -17.97
CA GLU A 246 -19.98 -2.37 -18.82
C GLU A 246 -21.34 -2.48 -19.52
N GLU A 247 -21.41 -2.08 -20.80
CA GLU A 247 -22.63 -2.12 -21.64
C GLU A 247 -23.08 -3.58 -21.87
N ASN A 248 -23.87 -4.13 -20.93
CA ASN A 248 -24.49 -5.46 -21.04
C ASN A 248 -25.83 -5.51 -20.29
N ASP A 249 -26.91 -5.89 -20.98
CA ASP A 249 -28.28 -5.97 -20.43
C ASP A 249 -28.45 -7.00 -19.29
N LEU A 250 -27.51 -7.92 -19.14
CA LEU A 250 -27.50 -8.95 -18.08
C LEU A 250 -27.10 -8.41 -16.69
N ASN A 251 -26.70 -7.14 -16.60
CA ASN A 251 -26.17 -6.53 -15.37
C ASN A 251 -27.24 -6.05 -14.36
N ASN A 252 -28.53 -6.16 -14.71
CA ASN A 252 -29.64 -5.70 -13.85
C ASN A 252 -29.67 -6.37 -12.48
N GLY A 253 -29.31 -7.67 -12.38
CA GLY A 253 -29.23 -8.37 -11.10
C GLY A 253 -28.19 -7.77 -10.16
N THR A 254 -26.98 -7.53 -10.65
CA THR A 254 -25.88 -6.93 -9.88
C THR A 254 -26.19 -5.50 -9.43
N ILE A 255 -26.87 -4.71 -10.27
CA ILE A 255 -27.32 -3.36 -9.91
C ILE A 255 -28.34 -3.40 -8.78
N ASN A 256 -29.35 -4.28 -8.89
CA ASN A 256 -30.35 -4.48 -7.85
C ASN A 256 -29.72 -4.95 -6.53
N ASP A 257 -28.74 -5.85 -6.59
CA ASP A 257 -27.98 -6.29 -5.42
C ASP A 257 -27.23 -5.13 -4.75
N CYS A 258 -26.58 -4.27 -5.53
CA CYS A 258 -25.90 -3.08 -4.98
C CYS A 258 -26.88 -2.15 -4.27
N GLN A 259 -28.05 -1.90 -4.86
CA GLN A 259 -29.10 -1.05 -4.29
C GLN A 259 -29.71 -1.67 -3.02
N GLY A 260 -30.05 -2.96 -3.06
CA GLY A 260 -30.58 -3.70 -1.92
C GLY A 260 -29.59 -3.72 -0.75
N LEU A 261 -28.31 -3.97 -1.03
CA LEU A 261 -27.27 -3.97 -0.01
C LEU A 261 -27.06 -2.57 0.56
N MET A 262 -27.08 -1.52 -0.27
CA MET A 262 -26.99 -0.14 0.21
C MET A 262 -28.11 0.19 1.21
N LYS A 263 -29.34 -0.28 0.92
CA LYS A 263 -30.49 -0.11 1.83
C LYS A 263 -30.25 -0.83 3.16
N LEU A 264 -29.81 -2.09 3.14
CA LEU A 264 -29.46 -2.84 4.36
C LEU A 264 -28.36 -2.17 5.18
N ILE A 265 -27.32 -1.62 4.52
CA ILE A 265 -26.25 -0.87 5.21
C ILE A 265 -26.80 0.41 5.87
N GLN A 266 -27.80 1.05 5.27
CA GLN A 266 -28.41 2.25 5.84
C GLN A 266 -29.33 1.90 7.03
N THR A 267 -30.11 0.82 6.92
CA THR A 267 -31.14 0.46 7.89
C THR A 267 -30.59 -0.39 9.05
N GLU A 268 -29.84 -1.45 8.77
CA GLU A 268 -29.46 -2.46 9.79
C GLU A 268 -28.04 -2.29 10.34
N TRP A 269 -27.09 -1.77 9.55
CA TRP A 269 -25.70 -1.57 10.02
C TRP A 269 -25.59 -0.69 11.27
N PRO A 270 -26.37 0.39 11.44
CA PRO A 270 -26.33 1.20 12.67
C PRO A 270 -26.57 0.36 13.93
N GLU A 271 -27.53 -0.55 13.88
CA GLU A 271 -27.93 -1.39 15.00
C GLU A 271 -26.94 -2.54 15.22
N LYS A 272 -26.66 -3.32 14.17
CA LYS A 272 -25.85 -4.54 14.28
C LYS A 272 -24.37 -4.26 14.51
N VAL A 273 -23.83 -3.19 13.95
CA VAL A 273 -22.38 -2.92 13.96
C VAL A 273 -22.04 -1.61 14.70
N THR A 274 -22.69 -0.51 14.35
CA THR A 274 -22.27 0.82 14.86
C THR A 274 -22.53 0.98 16.34
N ARG A 275 -23.71 0.57 16.83
CA ARG A 275 -24.06 0.62 18.26
C ARG A 275 -23.11 -0.21 19.09
N PHE A 276 -22.84 -1.45 18.67
CA PHE A 276 -21.90 -2.34 19.34
C PHE A 276 -20.49 -1.73 19.39
N ALA A 277 -19.96 -1.26 18.26
CA ALA A 277 -18.64 -0.63 18.21
C ALA A 277 -18.52 0.60 19.13
N ARG A 278 -19.56 1.45 19.18
CA ARG A 278 -19.60 2.61 20.08
C ARG A 278 -19.65 2.22 21.55
N MET A 279 -20.41 1.19 21.90
CA MET A 279 -20.48 0.67 23.26
C MET A 279 -19.09 0.19 23.74
N VAL A 280 -18.38 -0.57 22.92
CA VAL A 280 -17.01 -1.05 23.25
C VAL A 280 -16.04 0.13 23.38
N LEU A 281 -16.13 1.16 22.52
CA LEU A 281 -15.30 2.37 22.67
C LEU A 281 -15.58 3.10 23.99
N ALA A 282 -16.84 3.27 24.35
CA ALA A 282 -17.24 3.93 25.59
C ALA A 282 -16.75 3.15 26.82
N GLN A 283 -16.82 1.82 26.79
CA GLN A 283 -16.28 0.97 27.85
C GLN A 283 -14.77 1.16 28.00
N ARG A 284 -14.00 1.11 26.91
CA ARG A 284 -12.55 1.35 26.98
C ARG A 284 -12.20 2.73 27.52
N GLN A 285 -12.94 3.76 27.10
CA GLN A 285 -12.71 5.10 27.63
C GLN A 285 -12.92 5.17 29.14
N ARG A 286 -13.82 4.37 29.70
CA ARG A 286 -14.02 4.27 31.16
C ARG A 286 -12.92 3.48 31.86
N GLU A 287 -12.37 2.46 31.22
CA GLU A 287 -11.33 1.59 31.78
C GLU A 287 -9.93 2.23 31.72
N VAL A 288 -9.68 3.12 30.77
CA VAL A 288 -8.39 3.81 30.63
C VAL A 288 -8.20 4.82 31.76
N LYS A 289 -7.31 4.50 32.71
CA LYS A 289 -6.75 5.50 33.62
C LYS A 289 -5.82 6.43 32.83
N GLN A 290 -6.29 7.62 32.48
CA GLN A 290 -5.43 8.64 31.88
C GLN A 290 -4.47 9.19 32.94
N HIS A 291 -3.20 8.80 32.86
CA HIS A 291 -2.15 9.45 33.63
C HIS A 291 -1.83 10.78 32.96
N ILE A 292 -2.40 11.86 33.49
CA ILE A 292 -2.12 13.21 33.01
C ILE A 292 -0.82 13.66 33.69
N PRO A 293 0.18 14.17 32.95
CA PRO A 293 1.42 14.66 33.55
C PRO A 293 1.12 15.78 34.56
N ALA A 294 1.91 15.86 35.63
CA ALA A 294 1.73 16.88 36.65
C ALA A 294 1.94 18.28 36.06
N PRO A 295 1.25 19.32 36.55
CA PRO A 295 1.48 20.69 36.10
C PRO A 295 2.95 21.13 36.20
N ASP A 296 3.64 20.67 37.24
CA ASP A 296 5.06 20.97 37.46
C ASP A 296 5.96 20.33 36.38
N ASP A 297 5.66 19.11 35.94
CA ASP A 297 6.40 18.46 34.85
C ASP A 297 6.21 19.22 33.52
N ILE A 298 5.00 19.69 33.24
CA ILE A 298 4.70 20.48 32.04
C ILE A 298 5.46 21.81 32.10
N LYS A 299 5.49 22.46 33.27
CA LYS A 299 6.21 23.71 33.50
C LYS A 299 7.72 23.51 33.30
N LEU A 300 8.29 22.48 33.93
CA LEU A 300 9.71 22.12 33.81
C LEU A 300 10.09 21.86 32.35
N LEU A 301 9.28 21.09 31.62
CA LEU A 301 9.49 20.83 30.20
C LEU A 301 9.45 22.12 29.36
N ASN A 302 8.49 23.01 29.62
CA ASN A 302 8.37 24.27 28.87
C ASN A 302 9.53 25.24 29.16
N GLU A 303 9.98 25.32 30.41
CA GLU A 303 11.15 26.08 30.81
C GLU A 303 12.41 25.55 30.13
N HIS A 304 12.62 24.23 30.14
CA HIS A 304 13.73 23.57 29.45
C HIS A 304 13.70 23.85 27.94
N LEU A 305 12.58 23.61 27.26
CA LEU A 305 12.44 23.88 25.82
C LEU A 305 12.70 25.35 25.48
N THR A 306 12.31 26.27 26.35
CA THR A 306 12.55 27.72 26.16
C THR A 306 14.01 28.09 26.34
N ALA A 307 14.69 27.51 27.33
CA ALA A 307 16.12 27.72 27.53
C ALA A 307 16.92 27.17 26.34
N GLU A 308 16.63 25.95 25.91
CA GLU A 308 17.29 25.28 24.77
C GLU A 308 17.07 26.03 23.45
N LEU A 309 15.86 26.54 23.19
CA LEU A 309 15.61 27.34 21.98
C LEU A 309 16.39 28.66 21.96
N LYS A 310 16.68 29.26 23.12
CA LYS A 310 17.49 30.49 23.20
C LYS A 310 18.97 30.23 22.95
N THR A 311 19.47 29.05 23.34
CA THR A 311 20.88 28.68 23.20
C THR A 311 21.19 27.95 21.89
N THR A 312 20.17 27.40 21.22
CA THR A 312 20.35 26.66 19.97
C THR A 312 20.85 27.58 18.84
N PRO A 313 22.04 27.29 18.27
CA PRO A 313 22.60 28.12 17.22
C PRO A 313 21.80 27.97 15.91
N MET A 314 21.46 29.09 15.27
CA MET A 314 20.81 29.11 13.94
C MET A 314 21.83 29.00 12.80
N ARG A 315 22.70 27.99 12.86
CA ARG A 315 23.66 27.71 11.78
C ARG A 315 22.97 26.94 10.66
N LYS A 316 23.51 27.05 9.44
CA LYS A 316 23.02 26.30 8.27
C LYS A 316 23.44 24.82 8.25
N GLU A 317 23.99 24.31 9.35
CA GLU A 317 24.40 22.92 9.46
C GLU A 317 23.19 22.01 9.77
N LEU A 318 23.16 20.84 9.15
CA LEU A 318 22.04 19.89 9.27
C LEU A 318 21.74 19.48 10.74
N PRO A 319 22.73 19.19 11.61
CA PRO A 319 22.46 18.81 12.99
C PRO A 319 21.77 19.92 13.80
N ASP A 320 22.23 21.16 13.65
CA ASP A 320 21.69 22.32 14.35
C ASP A 320 20.27 22.63 13.87
N PHE A 321 20.03 22.55 12.56
CA PHE A 321 18.70 22.67 11.99
C PHE A 321 17.74 21.60 12.54
N LEU A 322 18.15 20.33 12.56
CA LEU A 322 17.33 19.24 13.10
C LEU A 322 17.03 19.42 14.59
N ARG A 323 18.01 19.91 15.37
CA ARG A 323 17.82 20.24 16.79
C ARG A 323 16.79 21.34 16.96
N ALA A 324 16.93 22.44 16.22
CA ALA A 324 15.99 23.57 16.26
C ALA A 324 14.56 23.14 15.88
N VAL A 325 14.41 22.34 14.81
CA VAL A 325 13.11 21.80 14.39
C VAL A 325 12.48 20.94 15.47
N LYS A 326 13.24 20.01 16.08
CA LYS A 326 12.73 19.16 17.17
C LYS A 326 12.22 20.00 18.34
N LEU A 327 13.04 20.93 18.84
CA LEU A 327 12.68 21.78 19.97
C LEU A 327 11.43 22.63 19.67
N ALA A 328 11.37 23.24 18.48
CA ALA A 328 10.23 24.05 18.06
C ALA A 328 8.95 23.22 17.92
N GLN A 329 9.03 22.04 17.28
CA GLN A 329 7.90 21.13 17.13
C GLN A 329 7.40 20.62 18.47
N THR A 330 8.29 20.19 19.37
CA THR A 330 7.92 19.74 20.72
C THR A 330 7.26 20.87 21.50
N LYS A 331 7.78 22.10 21.42
CA LYS A 331 7.17 23.26 22.09
C LYS A 331 5.77 23.56 21.57
N LEU A 332 5.55 23.51 20.26
CA LEU A 332 4.22 23.68 19.65
C LEU A 332 3.24 22.56 20.06
N GLN A 333 3.75 21.34 20.22
CA GLN A 333 3.01 20.16 20.69
C GLN A 333 2.50 20.38 22.11
N VAL A 334 3.38 20.81 23.02
CA VAL A 334 3.06 21.06 24.42
C VAL A 334 2.12 22.26 24.55
N TYR A 335 2.39 23.35 23.84
CA TYR A 335 1.62 24.62 23.95
C TYR A 335 0.14 24.45 23.60
N ASN A 336 -0.17 23.71 22.52
CA ASN A 336 -1.55 23.53 22.05
C ASN A 336 -2.12 22.13 22.32
N LYS A 337 -1.38 21.26 23.03
CA LYS A 337 -1.66 19.81 23.13
C LYS A 337 -2.01 19.18 21.77
N ARG A 338 -1.38 19.65 20.68
CA ARG A 338 -1.67 19.18 19.32
C ARG A 338 -1.13 17.78 19.11
N ARG A 339 -1.87 16.98 18.34
CA ARG A 339 -1.38 15.67 17.90
C ARG A 339 -0.20 15.84 16.96
N SER A 340 0.74 14.90 16.99
CA SER A 340 1.93 14.92 16.12
C SER A 340 1.59 15.12 14.64
N GLY A 341 0.54 14.46 14.15
CA GLY A 341 0.08 14.60 12.76
C GLY A 341 -0.42 16.01 12.38
N GLU A 342 -0.89 16.81 13.34
CA GLU A 342 -1.28 18.20 13.09
C GLU A 342 -0.06 19.10 12.95
N ILE A 343 1.02 18.82 13.70
CA ILE A 343 2.29 19.53 13.58
C ILE A 343 2.98 19.21 12.26
N ASP A 344 2.96 17.94 11.84
CA ASP A 344 3.47 17.51 10.53
C ASP A 344 2.79 18.22 9.35
N ALA A 345 1.56 18.70 9.53
CA ALA A 345 0.77 19.37 8.50
C ALA A 345 0.90 20.90 8.52
N VAL A 346 1.62 21.48 9.49
CA VAL A 346 1.83 22.93 9.57
C VAL A 346 2.66 23.38 8.37
N ARG A 347 2.08 24.24 7.54
CA ARG A 347 2.78 24.91 6.43
C ARG A 347 3.33 26.24 6.92
N TYR A 348 4.64 26.41 6.85
CA TYR A 348 5.27 27.71 7.09
C TYR A 348 5.25 28.52 5.80
N ILE A 349 4.54 29.65 5.79
CA ILE A 349 4.61 30.62 4.70
C ILE A 349 5.72 31.59 5.06
N SER A 350 6.86 31.51 4.37
CA SER A 350 7.91 32.50 4.51
C SER A 350 7.43 33.80 3.85
N LEU A 351 7.23 34.85 4.64
CA LEU A 351 6.83 36.17 4.16
C LEU A 351 7.90 36.86 3.29
N SER A 352 9.10 36.27 3.17
CA SER A 352 10.22 36.77 2.37
C SER A 352 10.09 36.57 0.84
N LEU A 353 8.92 36.15 0.34
CA LEU A 353 8.61 35.98 -1.08
C LEU A 353 7.40 36.82 -1.54
N LEU A 354 6.94 37.74 -0.70
CA LEU A 354 5.82 38.67 -0.99
C LEU A 354 6.28 40.12 -1.27
N THR A 355 7.58 40.31 -1.50
CA THR A 355 8.20 41.53 -2.03
C THR A 355 8.90 41.18 -3.32
#